data_AF-A0AAU7PN98-F1
#
_entry.id   AF-A0AAU7PN98-F1
#
_cell.length_a   1.000
_cell.length_b   1.000
_cell.length_c   1.000
_cell.angle_alpha   90.00
_cell.angle_beta   90.00
_cell.angle_gamma   90.00
#
_symmetry.space_group_name_H-M   'P 1'
#
loop_
_entity.id
_entity.type
_entity.pdbx_description
1 polymer ?
#
loop_
_entity_poly.entity_id
_entity_poly.type
_entity_poly.pdbx_seq_one_letter_code
_entity_poly.pdbx_strand_id
1 'polypeptide(L)'
;MKFITEDDLRILFKKEPFTSYDLPVGTRLTPGARQFLVDKKIPISDDPMMVKRKNEKPAEKKEEAPKKEICQDHFLLKKKTLQAQFLEAGLELLNRDVLLAEQIFDLERKLSDLGKEGREVEIPLEPCTGFHKENFNQPYEDCFEITGFHAQSEKGKEILILHRLRCIVRELAAETESGILNPVINRLSQMICLEYGGKTCQRK
;
A
#
# COMPACT_ATOMS: atom_id res chain seq x y z
N MET A 1 27.06 -29.45 15.76
CA MET A 1 26.48 -28.23 16.37
C MET A 1 26.23 -27.23 15.27
N LYS A 2 25.03 -26.64 15.18
CA LYS A 2 24.71 -25.66 14.14
C LYS A 2 25.04 -24.25 14.64
N PHE A 3 25.66 -23.45 13.78
CA PHE A 3 26.00 -22.07 14.09
C PHE A 3 25.06 -21.14 13.33
N ILE A 4 24.54 -20.14 14.02
CA ILE A 4 23.76 -19.06 13.41
C ILE A 4 24.74 -17.93 13.10
N THR A 5 24.82 -17.58 11.82
CA THR A 5 25.66 -16.51 11.31
C THR A 5 24.91 -15.19 11.26
N GLU A 6 25.64 -14.09 11.11
CA GLU A 6 25.04 -12.78 10.92
C GLU A 6 24.15 -12.73 9.68
N ASP A 7 24.58 -13.37 8.58
CA ASP A 7 23.81 -13.37 7.33
C ASP A 7 22.49 -14.13 7.47
N ASP A 8 22.45 -15.20 8.26
CA ASP A 8 21.20 -15.90 8.60
C ASP A 8 20.22 -14.97 9.30
N LEU A 9 20.69 -14.20 10.29
CA LEU A 9 19.88 -13.22 11.01
C LEU A 9 19.44 -12.06 10.12
N ARG A 10 20.31 -11.58 9.22
CA ARG A 10 19.96 -10.53 8.26
C ARG A 10 18.89 -11.00 7.28
N ILE A 11 18.96 -12.26 6.81
CA ILE A 11 17.95 -12.84 5.93
C ILE A 11 16.61 -12.96 6.66
N LEU A 12 16.61 -13.45 7.90
CA LEU A 12 15.41 -13.53 8.73
C LEU A 12 14.83 -12.14 8.99
N PHE A 13 15.66 -11.17 9.39
CA PHE A 13 15.24 -9.81 9.70
C PHE A 13 14.73 -9.04 8.48
N LYS A 14 15.23 -9.36 7.28
CA LYS A 14 14.72 -8.81 6.00
C LYS A 14 13.36 -9.39 5.61
N LYS A 15 13.11 -10.66 5.93
CA LYS A 15 11.82 -11.31 5.66
C LYS A 15 10.75 -10.82 6.64
N GLU A 16 11.10 -10.77 7.92
CA GLU A 16 10.20 -10.33 8.98
C GLU A 16 11.05 -9.69 10.11
N PRO A 17 10.92 -8.38 10.35
CA PRO A 17 11.62 -7.73 11.45
C PRO A 17 11.13 -8.27 12.80
N PHE A 18 12.05 -8.79 13.61
CA PHE A 18 11.76 -9.33 14.94
C PHE A 18 12.33 -8.44 16.05
N THR A 19 11.62 -8.36 17.17
CA THR A 19 11.98 -7.56 18.35
C THR A 19 12.56 -8.37 19.49
N SER A 20 12.56 -9.70 19.38
CA SER A 20 13.25 -10.64 20.26
C SER A 20 13.74 -11.81 19.42
N TYR A 21 14.87 -12.41 19.81
CA TYR A 21 15.40 -13.58 19.14
C TYR A 21 15.53 -14.73 20.14
N ASP A 22 14.74 -15.78 19.92
CA ASP A 22 14.79 -16.99 20.73
C ASP A 22 15.80 -17.95 20.10
N LEU A 23 16.83 -18.32 20.87
CA LEU A 23 17.91 -19.17 20.36
C LEU A 23 17.44 -20.64 20.29
N PRO A 24 17.38 -21.27 19.10
CA PRO A 24 16.93 -22.65 18.99
C PRO A 24 17.84 -23.62 19.76
N VAL A 25 17.23 -24.60 20.42
CA VAL A 25 17.94 -25.60 21.24
C VAL A 25 19.00 -26.33 20.40
N GLY A 26 20.24 -26.36 20.90
CA GLY A 26 21.37 -27.02 20.22
C GLY A 26 22.09 -26.16 19.16
N THR A 27 21.79 -24.87 19.09
CA THR A 27 22.47 -23.91 18.20
C THR A 27 23.34 -22.91 18.97
N ARG A 28 24.36 -22.34 18.31
CA ARG A 28 25.21 -21.29 18.89
C ARG A 28 25.31 -20.09 17.94
N LEU A 29 25.28 -18.89 18.50
CA LEU A 29 25.54 -17.67 17.74
C LEU A 29 27.04 -17.48 17.51
N THR A 30 27.40 -17.14 16.28
CA THR A 30 28.73 -16.61 15.96
C THR A 30 28.93 -15.22 16.57
N PRO A 31 30.19 -14.75 16.75
CA PRO A 31 30.44 -13.39 17.23
C PRO A 31 29.76 -12.30 16.39
N GLY A 32 29.76 -12.44 15.07
CA GLY A 32 29.08 -11.51 14.15
C GLY A 32 27.55 -11.53 14.34
N ALA A 33 26.95 -12.70 14.52
CA ALA A 33 25.52 -12.82 14.80
C ALA A 33 25.13 -12.17 16.14
N ARG A 34 25.96 -12.29 17.18
CA ARG A 34 25.74 -11.61 18.46
C ARG A 34 25.84 -10.10 18.32
N GLN A 35 26.86 -9.61 17.62
CA GLN A 35 27.04 -8.18 17.38
C GLN A 35 25.85 -7.59 16.63
N PHE A 36 25.33 -8.30 15.62
CA PHE A 36 24.14 -7.88 14.88
C PHE A 36 22.90 -7.72 15.78
N LEU A 37 22.66 -8.65 16.71
CA LEU A 37 21.55 -8.55 17.65
C LEU A 37 21.73 -7.39 18.64
N VAL A 38 22.96 -7.16 19.11
CA VAL A 38 23.30 -6.02 19.98
C VAL A 38 23.10 -4.68 19.27
N ASP A 39 23.61 -4.54 18.04
CA ASP A 39 23.49 -3.33 17.21
C ASP A 39 22.03 -3.00 16.90
N LYS A 40 21.20 -4.04 16.71
CA LYS A 40 19.75 -3.90 16.50
C LYS A 40 18.93 -3.80 17.79
N LYS A 41 19.57 -3.84 18.96
CA LYS A 41 18.94 -3.84 20.30
C LYS A 41 17.89 -4.96 20.46
N ILE A 42 18.15 -6.12 19.87
CA ILE A 42 17.26 -7.29 19.95
C ILE A 42 17.71 -8.15 21.14
N PRO A 43 16.91 -8.27 22.22
CA PRO A 43 17.22 -9.15 23.33
C PRO A 43 17.23 -10.62 22.88
N ILE A 44 18.19 -11.37 23.42
CA ILE A 44 18.29 -12.81 23.23
C ILE A 44 17.62 -13.47 24.45
N SER A 45 16.49 -14.14 24.23
CA SER A 45 15.91 -14.99 25.26
C SER A 45 16.70 -16.30 25.29
N ASP A 46 17.16 -16.70 26.48
CA ASP A 46 17.99 -17.88 26.76
C ASP A 46 19.46 -17.82 26.27
N ASP A 47 20.25 -16.90 26.84
CA ASP A 47 21.70 -17.08 26.90
C ASP A 47 22.08 -17.87 28.17
N PRO A 48 22.60 -19.11 28.07
CA PRO A 48 23.04 -19.89 29.24
C PRO A 48 24.28 -19.31 29.95
N MET A 49 24.81 -18.13 29.57
CA MET A 49 25.95 -17.48 30.25
C MET A 49 25.64 -16.26 31.14
N MET A 50 24.38 -15.96 31.47
CA MET A 50 24.07 -14.94 32.49
C MET A 50 23.31 -15.51 33.69
N VAL A 51 23.98 -16.37 34.46
CA VAL A 51 23.54 -16.70 35.81
C VAL A 51 24.10 -15.65 36.78
N LYS A 52 23.17 -15.04 37.53
CA LYS A 52 23.32 -14.20 38.74
C LYS A 52 23.36 -12.68 38.51
N ARG A 53 22.18 -12.08 38.63
CA ARG A 53 21.83 -11.20 39.76
C ARG A 53 20.31 -11.16 39.91
N LYS A 54 19.80 -11.91 40.90
CA LYS A 54 18.47 -11.69 41.47
C LYS A 54 18.52 -10.33 42.19
N ASN A 55 17.60 -9.44 41.87
CA ASN A 55 16.96 -8.60 42.88
C ASN A 55 15.52 -8.28 42.43
N GLU A 56 14.64 -8.34 43.40
CA GLU A 56 13.19 -8.27 43.29
C GLU A 56 12.73 -6.81 43.07
N LYS A 57 11.82 -6.64 42.09
CA LYS A 57 10.70 -5.68 41.91
C LYS A 57 10.76 -4.29 42.60
N PRO A 58 10.33 -3.21 41.91
CA PRO A 58 8.89 -3.01 41.69
C PRO A 58 8.49 -2.78 40.23
N ALA A 59 7.20 -2.99 39.98
CA ALA A 59 6.53 -2.76 38.72
C ALA A 59 6.63 -1.29 38.29
N GLU A 60 7.60 -0.98 37.44
CA GLU A 60 7.57 0.23 36.63
C GLU A 60 6.75 -0.05 35.39
N LYS A 61 5.78 0.85 35.17
CA LYS A 61 4.92 0.92 34.01
C LYS A 61 5.76 0.68 32.77
N LYS A 62 5.35 -0.29 31.96
CA LYS A 62 5.75 -0.33 30.55
C LYS A 62 5.24 0.97 29.94
N GLU A 63 6.03 2.03 30.02
CA GLU A 63 5.99 3.06 28.99
C GLU A 63 6.34 2.32 27.71
N GLU A 64 5.30 2.06 26.93
CA GLU A 64 5.43 1.63 25.56
C GLU A 64 6.30 2.68 24.86
N ALA A 65 7.59 2.37 24.71
CA ALA A 65 8.43 3.09 23.77
C ALA A 65 7.70 3.05 22.42
N PRO A 66 7.46 4.21 21.78
CA PRO A 66 6.64 4.27 20.59
C PRO A 66 7.29 3.35 19.54
N LYS A 67 6.56 2.31 19.16
CA LYS A 67 6.90 1.48 18.00
C LYS A 67 6.99 2.44 16.83
N LYS A 68 8.21 2.77 16.40
CA LYS A 68 8.46 3.77 15.35
C LYS A 68 7.51 3.56 14.18
N GLU A 69 6.73 4.61 13.92
CA GLU A 69 5.66 4.82 12.95
C GLU A 69 6.10 4.73 11.46
N ILE A 70 7.13 3.95 11.15
CA ILE A 70 7.78 3.95 9.82
C ILE A 70 6.83 3.43 8.72
N CYS A 71 5.85 2.58 9.07
CA CYS A 71 4.90 2.00 8.11
C CYS A 71 3.75 2.96 7.74
N GLN A 72 3.20 3.68 8.73
CA GLN A 72 2.15 4.68 8.47
C GLN A 72 2.72 5.88 7.70
N ASP A 73 3.94 6.31 8.03
CA ASP A 73 4.60 7.41 7.32
C ASP A 73 4.81 7.11 5.84
N HIS A 74 5.25 5.90 5.48
CA HIS A 74 5.50 5.55 4.07
C HIS A 74 4.21 5.52 3.23
N PHE A 75 3.14 4.90 3.74
CA PHE A 75 1.84 4.91 3.08
C PHE A 75 1.30 6.33 2.93
N LEU A 76 1.38 7.15 3.97
CA LEU A 76 0.95 8.55 3.95
C LEU A 76 1.77 9.39 2.95
N LEU A 77 3.08 9.17 2.87
CA LEU A 77 3.95 9.82 1.89
C LEU A 77 3.59 9.41 0.47
N LYS A 78 3.38 8.11 0.21
CA LYS A 78 2.93 7.62 -1.10
C LYS A 78 1.54 8.12 -1.46
N LYS A 79 0.63 8.22 -0.50
CA LYS A 79 -0.68 8.84 -0.68
C LYS A 79 -0.53 10.29 -1.13
N LYS A 80 0.39 11.06 -0.54
CA LYS A 80 0.69 12.44 -0.97
C LYS A 80 1.26 12.48 -2.39
N THR A 81 2.15 11.56 -2.74
CA THR A 81 2.64 11.41 -4.11
C THR A 81 1.49 11.11 -5.08
N LEU A 82 0.60 10.19 -4.71
CA LEU A 82 -0.56 9.82 -5.50
C LEU A 82 -1.48 11.04 -5.74
N GLN A 83 -1.76 11.83 -4.70
CA GLN A 83 -2.54 13.07 -4.83
C GLN A 83 -1.92 14.03 -5.84
N ALA A 84 -0.60 14.26 -5.77
CA ALA A 84 0.10 15.11 -6.73
C ALA A 84 -0.03 14.57 -8.16
N GLN A 85 0.08 13.25 -8.35
CA GLN A 85 -0.08 12.61 -9.67
C GLN A 85 -1.50 12.76 -10.23
N PHE A 86 -2.54 12.75 -9.38
CA PHE A 86 -3.90 13.07 -9.80
C PHE A 86 -4.03 14.54 -10.23
N LEU A 87 -3.43 15.47 -9.50
CA LEU A 87 -3.45 16.90 -9.87
C LEU A 87 -2.74 17.14 -11.20
N GLU A 88 -1.58 16.52 -11.42
CA GLU A 88 -0.86 16.57 -12.70
C GLU A 88 -1.70 16.03 -13.85
N ALA A 89 -2.33 14.87 -13.66
CA ALA A 89 -3.22 14.26 -14.66
C ALA A 89 -4.43 15.15 -14.96
N GLY A 90 -5.07 15.71 -13.94
CA GLY A 90 -6.20 16.64 -14.11
C GLY A 90 -5.78 17.90 -14.88
N LEU A 91 -4.61 18.47 -14.58
CA LEU A 91 -4.06 19.61 -15.31
C LEU A 91 -3.78 19.28 -16.79
N GLU A 92 -3.24 18.09 -17.06
CA GLU A 92 -3.00 17.63 -18.42
C GLU A 92 -4.30 17.43 -19.21
N LEU A 93 -5.35 16.93 -18.54
CA LEU A 93 -6.67 16.72 -19.12
C LEU A 93 -7.46 18.01 -19.34
N LEU A 94 -7.24 19.08 -18.58
CA LEU A 94 -7.95 20.36 -18.77
C LEU A 94 -7.84 20.91 -20.19
N ASN A 95 -6.71 20.66 -20.87
CA ASN A 95 -6.48 21.10 -22.24
C ASN A 95 -7.19 20.23 -23.30
N ARG A 96 -7.86 19.16 -22.89
CA ARG A 96 -8.40 18.11 -23.77
C ARG A 96 -9.85 17.79 -23.49
N ASP A 97 -10.17 17.56 -22.22
CA ASP A 97 -11.50 17.18 -21.76
C ASP A 97 -11.71 17.73 -20.34
N VAL A 98 -12.43 18.85 -20.27
CA VAL A 98 -12.68 19.58 -19.01
C VAL A 98 -13.54 18.76 -18.05
N LEU A 99 -14.50 17.99 -18.57
CA LEU A 99 -15.38 17.16 -17.74
C LEU A 99 -14.63 15.95 -17.17
N LEU A 100 -13.73 15.35 -17.96
CA LEU A 100 -12.87 14.29 -17.47
C LEU A 100 -11.87 14.81 -16.42
N ALA A 101 -11.30 16.00 -16.63
CA ALA A 101 -10.42 16.65 -15.66
C ALA A 101 -11.13 16.93 -14.33
N GLU A 102 -12.37 17.43 -14.37
CA GLU A 102 -13.18 17.65 -13.17
C GLU A 102 -13.37 16.35 -12.36
N GLN A 103 -13.68 15.24 -13.03
CA GLN A 103 -13.80 13.93 -12.38
C GLN A 103 -12.49 13.45 -11.73
N ILE A 104 -11.35 13.75 -12.34
CA ILE A 104 -10.03 13.45 -11.75
C ILE A 104 -9.76 14.30 -10.51
N PHE A 105 -10.09 15.59 -10.53
CA PHE A 105 -9.99 16.45 -9.35
C PHE A 105 -10.96 16.02 -8.25
N ASP A 106 -12.15 15.53 -8.59
CA ASP A 106 -13.04 14.91 -7.62
C ASP A 106 -12.39 13.70 -6.97
N LEU A 107 -11.80 12.78 -7.74
CA LEU A 107 -11.11 11.61 -7.18
C LEU A 107 -9.94 11.99 -6.27
N GLU A 108 -9.18 13.03 -6.62
CA GLU A 108 -8.11 13.57 -5.77
C GLU A 108 -8.65 14.03 -4.41
N ARG A 109 -9.72 14.85 -4.39
CA ARG A 109 -10.34 15.32 -3.16
C ARG A 109 -10.79 14.16 -2.27
N LYS A 110 -11.31 13.11 -2.89
CA LYS A 110 -11.75 11.90 -2.18
C LYS A 110 -10.58 11.13 -1.59
N LEU A 111 -9.47 10.98 -2.34
CA LEU A 111 -8.22 10.44 -1.80
C LEU A 111 -7.75 11.27 -0.59
N SER A 112 -7.83 12.61 -0.67
CA SER A 112 -7.50 13.52 0.44
C SER A 112 -8.30 13.29 1.72
N ASP A 113 -9.53 12.81 1.61
CA ASP A 113 -10.39 12.54 2.77
C ASP A 113 -10.30 11.09 3.29
N LEU A 114 -9.68 10.15 2.54
CA LEU A 114 -9.44 8.78 3.02
C LEU A 114 -8.60 8.76 4.32
N GLY A 115 -9.14 8.18 5.38
CA GLY A 115 -8.48 8.07 6.69
C GLY A 115 -8.77 9.21 7.67
N LYS A 116 -9.63 10.17 7.30
CA LYS A 116 -10.21 11.11 8.27
C LYS A 116 -11.47 10.48 8.87
N GLU A 117 -11.52 10.30 10.18
CA GLU A 117 -12.71 9.77 10.86
C GLU A 117 -13.94 10.64 10.56
N GLY A 118 -15.07 10.01 10.19
CA GLY A 118 -16.37 10.66 10.07
C GLY A 118 -16.78 11.19 8.69
N ARG A 119 -16.04 10.91 7.61
CA ARG A 119 -16.48 11.20 6.23
C ARG A 119 -16.56 9.92 5.41
N GLU A 120 -17.77 9.38 5.25
CA GLU A 120 -18.04 8.44 4.16
C GLU A 120 -18.03 9.23 2.86
N VAL A 121 -16.96 9.05 2.10
CA VAL A 121 -16.78 9.75 0.84
C VAL A 121 -17.47 8.94 -0.26
N GLU A 122 -18.71 9.31 -0.58
CA GLU A 122 -19.41 8.72 -1.73
C GLU A 122 -18.68 9.12 -3.02
N ILE A 123 -18.16 8.13 -3.75
CA ILE A 123 -17.68 8.35 -5.12
C ILE A 123 -18.91 8.29 -6.04
N PRO A 124 -19.30 9.40 -6.71
CA PRO A 124 -20.27 9.37 -7.79
C PRO A 124 -20.02 8.21 -8.75
N LEU A 125 -21.02 7.33 -8.79
CA LEU A 125 -21.08 6.16 -9.64
C LEU A 125 -22.03 6.46 -10.78
N GLU A 126 -21.53 6.40 -12.01
CA GLU A 126 -22.40 6.25 -13.18
C GLU A 126 -22.51 4.77 -13.48
N PRO A 127 -23.57 4.07 -13.09
CA PRO A 127 -23.61 2.62 -13.21
C PRO A 127 -23.37 2.18 -14.67
N CYS A 128 -22.51 1.18 -14.88
CA CYS A 128 -22.33 0.52 -16.16
C CYS A 128 -22.62 -0.97 -16.00
N THR A 129 -22.70 -1.73 -17.10
CA THR A 129 -22.96 -3.19 -17.04
C THR A 129 -21.96 -3.99 -16.20
N GLY A 130 -20.80 -3.43 -15.87
CA GLY A 130 -19.86 -4.01 -14.90
C GLY A 130 -20.00 -3.43 -13.49
N PHE A 131 -20.21 -2.12 -13.33
CA PHE A 131 -20.18 -1.48 -12.02
C PHE A 131 -21.55 -0.98 -11.59
N HIS A 132 -22.02 -1.50 -10.46
CA HIS A 132 -23.27 -1.13 -9.80
C HIS A 132 -23.02 -0.85 -8.32
N LYS A 133 -23.95 -0.17 -7.64
CA LYS A 133 -23.79 0.28 -6.25
C LYS A 133 -23.38 -0.85 -5.29
N GLU A 134 -23.88 -2.06 -5.52
CA GLU A 134 -23.59 -3.21 -4.66
C GLU A 134 -22.17 -3.77 -4.81
N ASN A 135 -21.52 -3.56 -5.97
CA ASN A 135 -20.26 -4.21 -6.29
C ASN A 135 -19.07 -3.24 -6.36
N PHE A 136 -19.31 -1.94 -6.39
CA PHE A 136 -18.28 -0.94 -6.64
C PHE A 136 -17.11 -0.89 -5.64
N ASN A 137 -17.28 -1.45 -4.43
CA ASN A 137 -16.23 -1.47 -3.41
C ASN A 137 -15.41 -2.77 -3.41
N GLN A 138 -15.79 -3.75 -4.26
CA GLN A 138 -15.11 -5.03 -4.35
C GLN A 138 -13.83 -4.92 -5.19
N PRO A 139 -12.81 -5.77 -4.92
CA PRO A 139 -11.61 -5.83 -5.73
C PRO A 139 -11.94 -6.44 -7.10
N TYR A 140 -11.64 -5.71 -8.17
CA TYR A 140 -11.83 -6.18 -9.54
C TYR A 140 -10.57 -6.01 -10.40
N GLU A 141 -10.39 -6.97 -11.30
CA GLU A 141 -9.41 -6.89 -12.38
C GLU A 141 -9.82 -5.87 -13.45
N ASP A 142 -8.96 -5.71 -14.45
CA ASP A 142 -9.23 -4.85 -15.59
C ASP A 142 -10.41 -5.36 -16.42
N CYS A 143 -11.23 -4.43 -16.91
CA CYS A 143 -12.28 -4.77 -17.86
C CYS A 143 -11.71 -5.28 -19.19
N PHE A 144 -10.50 -4.83 -19.55
CA PHE A 144 -9.71 -5.27 -20.70
C PHE A 144 -8.26 -4.78 -20.55
N GLU A 145 -7.34 -5.44 -21.26
CA GLU A 145 -5.92 -5.05 -21.29
C GLU A 145 -5.71 -3.80 -22.15
N ILE A 146 -4.98 -2.82 -21.61
CA ILE A 146 -4.63 -1.61 -22.36
C ILE A 146 -3.33 -1.83 -23.11
N THR A 147 -3.47 -1.97 -24.42
CA THR A 147 -2.37 -2.17 -25.37
C THR A 147 -2.13 -0.93 -26.24
N GLY A 148 -1.04 -0.94 -27.03
CA GLY A 148 -0.71 0.14 -27.97
C GLY A 148 -1.79 0.43 -29.03
N PHE A 149 -2.75 -0.48 -29.24
CA PHE A 149 -3.93 -0.21 -30.07
C PHE A 149 -4.78 0.93 -29.48
N HIS A 150 -5.03 0.90 -28.17
CA HIS A 150 -5.83 1.91 -27.48
C HIS A 150 -5.13 3.27 -27.48
N ALA A 151 -3.79 3.28 -27.36
CA ALA A 151 -2.98 4.49 -27.42
C ALA A 151 -3.05 5.22 -28.77
N GLN A 152 -3.37 4.51 -29.85
CA GLN A 152 -3.52 5.08 -31.20
C GLN A 152 -4.93 5.62 -31.48
N SER A 153 -5.88 5.42 -30.57
CA SER A 153 -7.24 5.96 -30.73
C SER A 153 -7.29 7.47 -30.51
N GLU A 154 -8.39 8.11 -30.95
CA GLU A 154 -8.63 9.54 -30.76
C GLU A 154 -8.53 9.95 -29.28
N LYS A 155 -9.10 9.11 -28.39
CA LYS A 155 -9.06 9.26 -26.93
C LYS A 155 -7.87 8.54 -26.28
N GLY A 156 -6.85 8.16 -27.06
CA GLY A 156 -5.76 7.31 -26.60
C GLY A 156 -4.94 7.92 -25.47
N LYS A 157 -4.76 9.25 -25.45
CA LYS A 157 -4.00 9.92 -24.39
C LYS A 157 -4.77 9.94 -23.08
N GLU A 158 -6.07 10.21 -23.14
CA GLU A 158 -7.01 10.20 -22.02
C GLU A 158 -7.02 8.81 -21.38
N ILE A 159 -7.18 7.76 -22.20
CA ILE A 159 -7.13 6.35 -21.76
C ILE A 159 -5.81 6.05 -21.04
N LEU A 160 -4.67 6.49 -21.57
CA LEU A 160 -3.36 6.24 -20.98
C LEU A 160 -3.14 6.99 -19.66
N ILE A 161 -3.60 8.24 -19.55
CA ILE A 161 -3.55 9.01 -18.30
C ILE A 161 -4.37 8.28 -17.23
N LEU A 162 -5.60 7.89 -17.55
CA LEU A 162 -6.48 7.16 -16.64
C LEU A 162 -5.89 5.80 -16.24
N HIS A 163 -5.30 5.07 -17.20
CA HIS A 163 -4.65 3.80 -16.95
C HIS A 163 -3.46 3.93 -16.01
N ARG A 164 -2.60 4.94 -16.23
CA ARG A 164 -1.47 5.24 -15.36
C ARG A 164 -1.95 5.50 -13.93
N LEU A 165 -2.98 6.33 -13.76
CA LEU A 165 -3.60 6.56 -12.45
C LEU A 165 -4.12 5.26 -11.83
N ARG A 166 -4.78 4.40 -12.61
CA ARG A 166 -5.30 3.11 -12.11
C ARG A 166 -4.18 2.21 -11.58
N CYS A 167 -3.05 2.14 -12.29
CA CYS A 167 -1.89 1.34 -11.89
C CYS A 167 -1.28 1.83 -10.57
N ILE A 168 -0.99 3.13 -10.46
CA ILE A 168 -0.39 3.69 -9.23
C ILE A 168 -1.32 3.59 -8.01
N VAL A 169 -2.64 3.67 -8.20
CA VAL A 169 -3.60 3.45 -7.11
C VAL A 169 -3.56 1.98 -6.67
N ARG A 170 -3.44 1.03 -7.60
CA ARG A 170 -3.31 -0.40 -7.27
C ARG A 170 -2.02 -0.73 -6.55
N GLU A 171 -0.91 -0.12 -6.94
CA GLU A 171 0.36 -0.26 -6.23
C GLU A 171 0.21 0.17 -4.76
N LEU A 172 -0.42 1.32 -4.52
CA LEU A 172 -0.69 1.78 -3.16
C LEU A 172 -1.70 0.88 -2.42
N ALA A 173 -2.72 0.38 -3.13
CA ALA A 173 -3.72 -0.53 -2.55
C ALA A 173 -3.11 -1.86 -2.10
N ALA A 174 -2.12 -2.39 -2.83
CA ALA A 174 -1.41 -3.61 -2.47
C ALA A 174 -0.62 -3.48 -1.15
N GLU A 175 -0.29 -2.26 -0.71
CA GLU A 175 0.34 -1.98 0.59
C GLU A 175 -0.65 -1.95 1.75
N THR A 176 -1.96 -2.08 1.48
CA THR A 176 -3.03 -2.01 2.49
C THR A 176 -4.05 -3.14 2.35
N GLU A 177 -4.40 -3.80 3.45
CA GLU A 177 -5.43 -4.85 3.44
C GLU A 177 -6.87 -4.31 3.45
N SER A 178 -7.06 -2.98 3.53
CA SER A 178 -8.35 -2.36 3.85
C SER A 178 -9.31 -2.19 2.67
N GLY A 179 -8.89 -2.50 1.43
CA GLY A 179 -9.72 -2.32 0.22
C GLY A 179 -10.18 -0.87 -0.01
N ILE A 180 -9.64 0.08 0.75
CA ILE A 180 -10.10 1.47 0.83
C ILE A 180 -9.96 2.22 -0.51
N LEU A 181 -9.08 1.73 -1.38
CA LEU A 181 -8.80 2.28 -2.70
C LEU A 181 -9.58 1.60 -3.83
N ASN A 182 -10.29 0.49 -3.57
CA ASN A 182 -11.11 -0.20 -4.59
C ASN A 182 -12.11 0.74 -5.28
N PRO A 183 -12.82 1.63 -4.57
CA PRO A 183 -13.76 2.55 -5.22
C PRO A 183 -13.06 3.48 -6.22
N VAL A 184 -11.84 3.93 -5.93
CA VAL A 184 -11.05 4.80 -6.83
C VAL A 184 -10.58 4.01 -8.05
N ILE A 185 -10.08 2.78 -7.84
CA ILE A 185 -9.67 1.87 -8.93
C ILE A 185 -10.85 1.59 -9.86
N ASN A 186 -12.02 1.30 -9.29
CA ASN A 186 -13.22 0.97 -10.05
C ASN A 186 -13.78 2.17 -10.81
N ARG A 187 -13.72 3.40 -10.24
CA ARG A 187 -14.06 4.62 -10.99
C ARG A 187 -13.14 4.81 -12.18
N LEU A 188 -11.82 4.66 -12.01
CA LEU A 188 -10.86 4.81 -13.11
C LEU A 188 -11.08 3.77 -14.21
N SER A 189 -11.35 2.51 -13.84
CA SER A 189 -11.71 1.46 -14.80
C SER A 189 -12.97 1.81 -15.60
N GLN A 190 -13.97 2.39 -14.94
CA GLN A 190 -15.17 2.86 -15.60
C GLN A 190 -14.91 4.03 -16.57
N MET A 191 -14.13 5.03 -16.15
CA MET A 191 -13.76 6.16 -17.01
C MET A 191 -13.02 5.68 -18.25
N ILE A 192 -12.11 4.70 -18.11
CA ILE A 192 -11.42 4.06 -19.24
C ILE A 192 -12.40 3.40 -20.21
N CYS A 193 -13.38 2.65 -19.71
CA CYS A 193 -14.40 2.02 -20.55
C CYS A 193 -15.24 3.04 -21.33
N LEU A 194 -15.57 4.17 -20.68
CA LEU A 194 -16.32 5.27 -21.30
C LEU A 194 -15.51 5.95 -22.41
N GLU A 195 -14.24 6.30 -22.14
CA GLU A 195 -13.36 6.93 -23.14
C GLU A 195 -13.08 6.01 -24.35
N TYR A 196 -13.03 4.69 -24.13
CA TYR A 196 -12.90 3.73 -25.23
C TYR A 196 -14.17 3.62 -26.10
N GLY A 197 -15.32 4.09 -25.63
CA GLY A 197 -16.59 4.04 -26.37
C GLY A 197 -17.34 2.71 -26.26
N GLY A 198 -17.00 1.88 -25.26
CA GLY A 198 -17.73 0.65 -24.98
C GLY A 198 -19.10 0.95 -24.37
N LYS A 199 -20.20 0.67 -25.07
CA LYS A 199 -21.57 0.74 -24.50
C LYS A 199 -21.81 -0.34 -23.43
N THR A 200 -21.01 -1.40 -23.45
CA THR A 200 -21.03 -2.50 -22.50
C THR A 200 -19.64 -2.68 -21.90
N CYS A 201 -19.59 -2.80 -20.58
CA CYS A 201 -18.40 -3.19 -19.87
C CYS A 201 -18.00 -4.60 -20.29
N GLN A 202 -16.74 -4.80 -20.68
CA GLN A 202 -16.23 -6.10 -21.12
C GLN A 202 -15.73 -6.96 -19.95
N ARG A 203 -16.05 -6.57 -18.71
CA ARG A 203 -15.77 -7.36 -17.51
C ARG A 203 -16.47 -8.70 -17.62
N LYS A 204 -15.69 -9.79 -17.61
CA LYS A 204 -16.20 -11.17 -17.52
C LYS A 204 -16.53 -11.54 -16.09
#